data_AF-A0AAD6FY59-F1
#
_entry.id   AF-A0AAD6FY59-F1
#
_cell.length_a   1.000
_cell.length_b   1.000
_cell.length_c   1.000
_cell.angle_alpha   90.00
_cell.angle_beta   90.00
_cell.angle_gamma   90.00
#
_symmetry.space_group_name_H-M   'P 1'
#
loop_
_entity.id
_entity.type
_entity.pdbx_description
1 polymer ?
#
loop_
_entity_poly.entity_id
_entity_poly.type
_entity_poly.pdbx_seq_one_letter_code
_entity_poly.pdbx_strand_id
1 'polypeptide(L)'
;MPSGTKGASLQTRDECDLFGAIPNPGLRTRNIYTIGLALDWILSLIFIIGGSLMTNAKNVKVPHQLEGIGIIINFYAHTYPEEPFPKSHRIYHLIPGGNLLVTTLLNFLVTIVLDSTNYNHAVTLRWVLFREGRLRFDSNIRLFTRSKCHGPNSWYFNIISGVGLAISHGALSCMMMEVNVEGAVNKQKQVFEKIQSPPRGFVEVNLLAVSALGIGLLLQVVVSTYSLLCSHGVLTWSSNLLANAKAIAGVQDSRSKVGSKFTPQRSQDSMLSIAPEIRLIRYLIWGFCGLSTTWSLGQGVYVSVCGYMTDDKIAWFRKPMQYWKFYGAMWAPFGKISEPSSYWLGLLVQIVLQSFLTLALHCLELLFNIPRDEATWRNMETVGSKPSPSIMSNLSRQGLFLSIIKATLHWIFGYAFSADLTFNIALMLIIALMVVFIPLAVLTEYMIKKRPKGSIPGCYGNFQRVWGWVDEWNHQKLFWGDKGELVLGFRRAGTSGKRLPELHSNILYYCSQASELEREGSLQQLKLGSVSDRDSTSDKNVE
;
A
#
# COMPACT_ATOMS: atom_id res chain seq x y z
N MET A 1 -59.38 34.20 -2.23
CA MET A 1 -58.40 33.32 -2.89
C MET A 1 -57.03 33.98 -2.78
N PRO A 2 -56.06 33.43 -2.03
CA PRO A 2 -54.82 34.14 -1.77
C PRO A 2 -53.73 33.80 -2.79
N SER A 3 -53.10 34.87 -3.28
CA SER A 3 -51.90 34.91 -4.10
C SER A 3 -50.67 34.49 -3.29
N GLY A 4 -50.01 33.40 -3.70
CA GLY A 4 -48.75 32.92 -3.12
C GLY A 4 -47.53 33.52 -3.82
N THR A 5 -46.84 34.41 -3.11
CA THR A 5 -45.57 35.04 -3.48
C THR A 5 -44.41 34.03 -3.43
N LYS A 6 -43.79 33.75 -4.59
CA LYS A 6 -42.48 33.09 -4.67
C LYS A 6 -41.37 34.15 -4.61
N GLY A 7 -40.92 34.46 -3.39
CA GLY A 7 -39.67 35.18 -3.16
C GLY A 7 -38.50 34.20 -3.07
N ALA A 8 -37.84 33.91 -4.20
CA ALA A 8 -36.58 33.19 -4.20
C ALA A 8 -35.44 34.19 -3.96
N SER A 9 -34.83 34.10 -2.78
CA SER A 9 -33.66 34.87 -2.38
C SER A 9 -32.43 34.47 -3.22
N LEU A 10 -32.11 35.28 -4.22
CA LEU A 10 -30.75 35.39 -4.77
C LEU A 10 -29.86 36.04 -3.69
N GLN A 11 -29.33 35.21 -2.79
CA GLN A 11 -28.39 35.65 -1.78
C GLN A 11 -26.97 35.24 -2.20
N THR A 12 -26.31 36.21 -2.84
CA THR A 12 -24.85 36.49 -2.81
C THR A 12 -23.92 35.29 -2.93
N ARG A 13 -23.54 34.97 -4.17
CA ARG A 13 -22.48 34.01 -4.52
C ARG A 13 -21.11 34.68 -4.73
N ASP A 14 -21.01 36.00 -4.53
CA ASP A 14 -19.90 36.81 -5.04
C ASP A 14 -18.80 37.16 -4.02
N GLU A 15 -18.93 36.79 -2.73
CA GLU A 15 -17.92 37.10 -1.71
C GLU A 15 -16.80 36.04 -1.56
N CYS A 16 -16.82 34.95 -2.33
CA CYS A 16 -15.75 33.94 -2.31
C CYS A 16 -14.59 34.19 -3.29
N ASP A 17 -14.69 35.18 -4.19
CA ASP A 17 -13.72 35.36 -5.27
C ASP A 17 -12.56 36.32 -4.93
N LEU A 18 -12.52 36.90 -3.71
CA LEU A 18 -11.49 37.89 -3.33
C LEU A 18 -10.27 37.32 -2.58
N PHE A 19 -10.22 36.01 -2.32
CA PHE A 19 -8.99 35.35 -1.88
C PHE A 19 -8.27 34.78 -3.10
N GLY A 20 -7.28 35.53 -3.60
CA GLY A 20 -6.48 35.18 -4.78
C GLY A 20 -6.22 33.68 -4.86
N ALA A 21 -6.64 33.07 -5.98
CA ALA A 21 -6.75 31.63 -6.17
C ALA A 21 -5.50 30.86 -5.71
N ILE A 22 -5.48 30.46 -4.43
CA ILE A 22 -4.41 29.63 -3.90
C ILE A 22 -4.55 28.30 -4.64
N PRO A 23 -3.55 27.89 -5.45
CA PRO A 23 -3.66 26.68 -6.24
C PRO A 23 -3.93 25.51 -5.30
N ASN A 24 -5.09 24.86 -5.49
CA ASN A 24 -5.52 23.77 -4.62
C ASN A 24 -4.44 22.67 -4.64
N PRO A 25 -3.75 22.40 -3.51
CA PRO A 25 -2.62 21.47 -3.48
C PRO A 25 -3.01 20.07 -3.95
N GLY A 26 -4.29 19.70 -3.85
CA GLY A 26 -4.82 18.44 -4.40
C GLY A 26 -4.69 18.34 -5.92
N LEU A 27 -4.78 19.44 -6.67
CA LEU A 27 -4.64 19.40 -8.14
C LEU A 27 -3.24 18.99 -8.57
N ARG A 28 -2.21 19.43 -7.85
CA ARG A 28 -0.83 19.04 -8.16
C ARG A 28 -0.59 17.57 -7.84
N THR A 29 -1.13 17.07 -6.72
CA THR A 29 -1.08 15.63 -6.39
C THR A 29 -1.77 14.81 -7.46
N ARG A 30 -2.98 15.20 -7.89
CA ARG A 30 -3.67 14.57 -9.03
C ARG A 30 -2.78 14.53 -10.26
N ASN A 31 -2.20 15.66 -10.67
CA ASN A 31 -1.39 15.73 -11.88
C ASN A 31 -0.15 14.82 -11.82
N ILE A 32 0.53 14.71 -10.66
CA ILE A 32 1.67 13.80 -10.49
C ILE A 32 1.24 12.35 -10.70
N TYR A 33 0.14 11.93 -10.07
CA TYR A 33 -0.35 10.55 -10.21
C TYR A 33 -1.00 10.28 -11.57
N THR A 34 -1.49 11.31 -12.28
CA THR A 34 -1.92 11.20 -13.69
C THR A 34 -0.72 11.04 -14.63
N ILE A 35 0.40 11.73 -14.36
CA ILE A 35 1.65 11.51 -15.10
C ILE A 35 2.15 10.08 -14.86
N GLY A 36 2.12 9.59 -13.61
CA GLY A 36 2.41 8.19 -13.29
C GLY A 36 1.54 7.24 -14.11
N LEU A 37 0.23 7.45 -14.14
CA LEU A 37 -0.70 6.64 -14.93
C LEU A 37 -0.39 6.65 -16.44
N ALA A 38 0.03 7.79 -16.99
CA ALA A 38 0.43 7.90 -18.40
C ALA A 38 1.73 7.14 -18.70
N LEU A 39 2.71 7.21 -17.78
CA LEU A 39 3.94 6.43 -17.88
C LEU A 39 3.64 4.93 -17.83
N ASP A 40 2.72 4.49 -16.98
CA ASP A 40 2.32 3.09 -16.89
C ASP A 40 1.66 2.59 -18.18
N TRP A 41 0.80 3.40 -18.83
CA TRP A 41 0.25 3.08 -20.16
C TRP A 41 1.39 2.82 -21.16
N ILE A 42 2.35 3.74 -21.25
CA ILE A 42 3.49 3.63 -22.16
C ILE A 42 4.31 2.37 -21.85
N LEU A 43 4.69 2.16 -20.59
CA LEU A 43 5.46 0.99 -20.17
C LEU A 43 4.73 -0.33 -20.45
N SER A 44 3.42 -0.39 -20.19
CA SER A 44 2.62 -1.59 -20.46
C SER A 44 2.63 -1.97 -21.94
N LEU A 45 2.45 -0.99 -22.83
CA LEU A 45 2.48 -1.20 -24.28
C LEU A 45 3.88 -1.58 -24.77
N ILE A 46 4.93 -0.93 -24.26
CA ILE A 46 6.32 -1.27 -24.58
C ILE A 46 6.62 -2.73 -24.22
N PHE A 47 6.23 -3.18 -23.03
CA PHE A 47 6.48 -4.56 -22.60
C PHE A 47 5.65 -5.59 -23.36
N ILE A 48 4.37 -5.32 -23.65
CA ILE A 48 3.52 -6.23 -24.45
C ILE A 48 4.07 -6.34 -25.87
N ILE A 49 4.30 -5.20 -26.55
CA ILE A 49 4.75 -5.18 -27.94
C ILE A 49 6.17 -5.73 -28.04
N GLY A 50 7.08 -5.26 -27.18
CA GLY A 50 8.47 -5.72 -27.14
C GLY A 50 8.57 -7.22 -26.86
N GLY A 51 7.90 -7.70 -25.80
CA GLY A 51 7.88 -9.12 -25.46
C GLY A 51 7.31 -10.00 -26.59
N SER A 52 6.21 -9.56 -27.21
CA SER A 52 5.57 -10.29 -28.32
C SER A 52 6.44 -10.33 -29.59
N LEU A 53 7.00 -9.18 -30.00
CA LEU A 53 7.88 -9.09 -31.17
C LEU A 53 9.13 -9.95 -30.99
N MET A 54 9.75 -9.89 -29.80
CA MET A 54 10.95 -10.65 -29.51
C MET A 54 10.68 -12.15 -29.43
N THR A 55 9.51 -12.56 -28.92
CA THR A 55 9.11 -13.99 -28.85
C THR A 55 8.89 -14.56 -30.24
N ASN A 56 8.33 -13.78 -31.17
CA ASN A 56 8.09 -14.19 -32.56
C ASN A 56 9.33 -14.14 -33.47
N ALA A 57 10.43 -13.54 -33.01
CA ALA A 57 11.66 -13.47 -33.78
C ALA A 57 12.26 -14.88 -33.99
N LYS A 58 12.35 -15.31 -35.26
CA LYS A 58 12.81 -16.66 -35.65
C LYS A 58 14.31 -16.91 -35.38
N ASN A 59 15.11 -15.85 -35.24
CA ASN A 59 16.57 -15.94 -35.11
C ASN A 59 16.99 -15.84 -33.64
N VAL A 60 16.91 -16.96 -32.92
CA VAL A 60 17.53 -17.08 -31.60
C VAL A 60 19.01 -17.38 -31.81
N LYS A 61 19.83 -16.33 -31.92
CA LYS A 61 21.29 -16.52 -31.93
C LYS A 61 21.78 -16.47 -30.49
N VAL A 62 22.17 -17.63 -29.96
CA VAL A 62 23.00 -17.70 -28.76
C VAL A 62 24.29 -16.93 -29.07
N PRO A 63 24.82 -16.09 -28.15
CA PRO A 63 26.09 -15.43 -28.35
C PRO A 63 27.16 -16.46 -28.73
N HIS A 64 27.96 -16.18 -29.78
CA HIS A 64 29.02 -17.07 -30.26
C HIS A 64 29.99 -17.53 -29.15
N GLN A 65 30.15 -16.72 -28.11
CA GLN A 65 30.95 -17.01 -26.91
C GLN A 65 30.43 -18.18 -26.08
N LEU A 66 29.18 -18.60 -26.27
CA LEU A 66 28.53 -19.70 -25.55
C LEU A 66 28.32 -20.94 -26.43
N GLU A 67 28.74 -20.91 -27.70
CA GLU A 67 28.62 -22.08 -28.57
C GLU A 67 29.55 -23.21 -28.08
N GLY A 68 28.98 -24.40 -27.81
CA GLY A 68 29.71 -25.55 -27.28
C GLY A 68 30.04 -25.46 -25.78
N ILE A 69 29.45 -24.50 -25.08
CA ILE A 69 29.58 -24.31 -23.63
C ILE A 69 28.30 -24.81 -22.94
N GLY A 70 28.47 -25.59 -21.87
CA GLY A 70 27.38 -25.94 -20.97
C GLY A 70 27.06 -24.77 -20.03
N ILE A 71 25.81 -24.34 -20.05
CA ILE A 71 25.32 -23.23 -19.24
C ILE A 71 24.26 -23.72 -18.26
N ILE A 72 24.24 -23.14 -17.07
CA ILE A 72 23.21 -23.34 -16.06
C ILE A 72 22.36 -22.09 -16.01
N ILE A 73 21.07 -22.27 -16.24
CA ILE A 73 20.05 -21.25 -16.13
C ILE A 73 19.01 -21.78 -15.16
N ASN A 74 18.72 -21.03 -14.09
CA ASN A 74 17.75 -21.42 -13.08
C ASN A 74 17.88 -22.91 -12.67
N PHE A 75 19.10 -23.32 -12.34
CA PHE A 75 19.44 -24.69 -11.89
C PHE A 75 19.28 -25.80 -12.93
N TYR A 76 18.79 -25.49 -14.13
CA TYR A 76 18.74 -26.38 -15.26
C TYR A 76 20.02 -26.24 -16.10
N ALA A 77 20.69 -27.35 -16.35
CA ALA A 77 21.87 -27.38 -17.22
C ALA A 77 21.42 -27.55 -18.67
N HIS A 78 21.81 -26.63 -19.53
CA HIS A 78 21.64 -26.71 -20.96
C HIS A 78 22.98 -27.01 -21.63
N THR A 79 23.02 -28.07 -22.43
CA THR A 79 24.15 -28.41 -23.30
C THR A 79 23.82 -28.03 -24.74
N TYR A 80 24.53 -27.03 -25.25
CA TYR A 80 24.40 -26.61 -26.65
C TYR A 80 25.38 -27.42 -27.52
N PRO A 81 24.99 -27.97 -28.68
CA PRO A 81 23.76 -27.69 -29.45
C PRO A 81 22.63 -28.72 -29.34
N GLU A 82 22.72 -29.69 -28.42
CA GLU A 82 21.84 -30.87 -28.42
C GLU A 82 20.38 -30.55 -28.09
N GLU A 83 20.14 -29.61 -27.17
CA GLU A 83 18.79 -29.19 -26.80
C GLU A 83 18.40 -27.85 -27.46
N PRO A 84 17.25 -27.78 -28.13
CA PRO A 84 16.77 -26.51 -28.67
C PRO A 84 16.48 -25.53 -27.54
N PHE A 85 17.21 -24.41 -27.52
CA PHE A 85 16.98 -23.36 -26.54
C PHE A 85 15.55 -22.80 -26.67
N PRO A 86 14.87 -22.50 -25.55
CA PRO A 86 13.48 -22.07 -25.59
C PRO A 86 13.28 -20.83 -26.48
N LYS A 87 12.27 -20.84 -27.35
CA LYS A 87 12.01 -19.71 -28.26
C LYS A 87 11.71 -18.40 -27.53
N SER A 88 11.17 -18.47 -26.31
CA SER A 88 10.87 -17.31 -25.46
C SER A 88 12.05 -16.79 -24.66
N HIS A 89 13.23 -17.41 -24.74
CA HIS A 89 14.38 -17.03 -23.93
C HIS A 89 15.49 -16.42 -24.81
N ARG A 90 16.16 -15.39 -24.29
CA ARG A 90 17.25 -14.69 -24.99
C ARG A 90 18.39 -14.44 -24.03
N ILE A 91 19.62 -14.74 -24.46
CA ILE A 91 20.81 -14.49 -23.66
C ILE A 91 21.51 -13.24 -24.17
N TYR A 92 21.73 -12.28 -23.28
CA TYR A 92 22.45 -11.04 -23.54
C TYR A 92 23.72 -10.99 -22.71
N HIS A 93 24.76 -10.38 -23.27
CA HIS A 93 25.96 -10.05 -22.53
C HIS A 93 25.79 -8.70 -21.83
N LEU A 94 25.90 -8.71 -20.50
CA LEU A 94 25.85 -7.56 -19.62
C LEU A 94 27.17 -7.44 -18.86
N ILE A 95 27.50 -6.24 -18.38
CA ILE A 95 28.68 -6.06 -17.53
C ILE A 95 28.48 -6.89 -16.24
N PRO A 96 29.52 -7.54 -15.68
CA PRO A 96 29.43 -8.23 -14.39
C PRO A 96 28.80 -7.34 -13.31
N GLY A 97 27.76 -7.85 -12.63
CA GLY A 97 26.99 -7.07 -11.64
C GLY A 97 25.91 -6.16 -12.23
N GLY A 98 25.93 -5.89 -13.54
CA GLY A 98 24.89 -5.13 -14.23
C GLY A 98 23.51 -5.75 -14.07
N ASN A 99 23.41 -7.09 -14.03
CA ASN A 99 22.13 -7.79 -13.85
C ASN A 99 21.46 -7.40 -12.53
N LEU A 100 22.26 -7.41 -11.45
CA LEU A 100 21.82 -7.06 -10.11
C LEU A 100 21.28 -5.62 -10.07
N LEU A 101 22.01 -4.69 -10.68
CA LEU A 101 21.62 -3.29 -10.74
C LEU A 101 20.32 -3.11 -11.55
N VAL A 102 20.26 -3.69 -12.77
CA VAL A 102 19.10 -3.56 -13.65
C VAL A 102 17.85 -4.18 -13.02
N THR A 103 17.94 -5.39 -12.48
CA THR A 103 16.81 -6.05 -11.81
C THR A 103 16.33 -5.28 -10.58
N THR A 104 17.25 -4.72 -9.79
CA THR A 104 16.91 -3.86 -8.66
C THR A 104 16.19 -2.60 -9.14
N LEU A 105 16.78 -1.84 -10.08
CA LEU A 105 16.18 -0.62 -10.61
C LEU A 105 14.80 -0.86 -11.22
N LEU A 106 14.61 -1.98 -11.93
CA LEU A 106 13.31 -2.36 -12.48
C LEU A 106 12.29 -2.67 -11.38
N ASN A 107 12.70 -3.33 -10.29
CA ASN A 107 11.82 -3.54 -9.12
C ASN A 107 11.39 -2.21 -8.49
N PHE A 108 12.30 -1.26 -8.34
CA PHE A 108 11.97 0.09 -7.84
C PHE A 108 11.03 0.83 -8.80
N LEU A 109 11.35 0.83 -10.10
CA LEU A 109 10.53 1.49 -11.11
C LEU A 109 9.11 0.94 -11.14
N VAL A 110 8.96 -0.39 -11.26
CA VAL A 110 7.66 -1.07 -11.27
C VAL A 110 6.89 -0.82 -9.97
N THR A 111 7.56 -0.81 -8.82
CA THR A 111 6.90 -0.50 -7.54
C THR A 111 6.36 0.92 -7.50
N ILE A 112 7.13 1.93 -7.95
CA ILE A 112 6.70 3.34 -7.98
C ILE A 112 5.50 3.55 -8.93
N VAL A 113 5.57 2.94 -10.11
CA VAL A 113 4.52 2.87 -11.15
C VAL A 113 3.23 2.29 -10.54
N LEU A 114 3.31 1.07 -10.00
CA LEU A 114 2.18 0.38 -9.40
C LEU A 114 1.58 1.13 -8.19
N ASP A 115 2.41 1.69 -7.30
CA ASP A 115 1.95 2.48 -6.16
C ASP A 115 1.21 3.76 -6.63
N SER A 116 1.68 4.39 -7.71
CA SER A 116 1.03 5.56 -8.31
C SER A 116 -0.35 5.25 -8.88
N THR A 117 -0.45 4.14 -9.61
CA THR A 117 -1.72 3.70 -10.22
C THR A 117 -2.71 3.18 -9.17
N ASN A 118 -2.22 2.51 -8.13
CA ASN A 118 -3.02 2.11 -6.97
C ASN A 118 -3.54 3.30 -6.17
N TYR A 119 -2.74 4.37 -6.04
CA TYR A 119 -3.16 5.58 -5.36
C TYR A 119 -4.39 6.21 -6.01
N ASN A 120 -4.37 6.35 -7.34
CA ASN A 120 -5.50 6.89 -8.10
C ASN A 120 -6.79 6.11 -7.82
N HIS A 121 -6.72 4.78 -7.94
CA HIS A 121 -7.87 3.94 -7.65
C HIS A 121 -8.31 4.06 -6.18
N ALA A 122 -7.39 4.02 -5.21
CA ALA A 122 -7.71 4.13 -3.79
C ALA A 122 -8.41 5.45 -3.43
N VAL A 123 -7.96 6.58 -3.99
CA VAL A 123 -8.62 7.89 -3.82
C VAL A 123 -10.04 7.87 -4.39
N THR A 124 -10.23 7.33 -5.60
CA THR A 124 -11.58 7.28 -6.18
C THR A 124 -12.53 6.38 -5.37
N LEU A 125 -12.04 5.23 -4.89
CA LEU A 125 -12.80 4.33 -4.02
C LEU A 125 -13.18 5.02 -2.71
N ARG A 126 -12.26 5.77 -2.08
CA ARG A 126 -12.54 6.56 -0.87
C ARG A 126 -13.75 7.46 -1.06
N TRP A 127 -13.79 8.22 -2.15
CA TRP A 127 -14.88 9.16 -2.43
C TRP A 127 -16.17 8.49 -2.88
N VAL A 128 -16.11 7.31 -3.50
CA VAL A 128 -17.30 6.48 -3.72
C VAL A 128 -17.88 6.01 -2.38
N LEU A 129 -17.04 5.47 -1.48
CA LEU A 129 -17.49 5.02 -0.16
C LEU A 129 -18.06 6.17 0.68
N PHE A 130 -17.54 7.39 0.51
CA PHE A 130 -18.10 8.58 1.15
C PHE A 130 -19.53 8.83 0.70
N ARG A 131 -19.78 8.84 -0.61
CA ARG A 131 -21.12 9.02 -1.19
C ARG A 131 -22.09 7.91 -0.77
N GLU A 132 -21.59 6.70 -0.54
CA GLU A 132 -22.39 5.59 -0.01
C GLU A 132 -22.63 5.66 1.51
N GLY A 133 -22.07 6.63 2.23
CA GLY A 133 -22.16 6.72 3.69
C GLY A 133 -21.41 5.60 4.42
N ARG A 134 -20.45 4.95 3.75
CA ARG A 134 -19.70 3.79 4.27
C ARG A 134 -18.22 4.09 4.56
N LEU A 135 -17.78 5.29 4.23
CA LEU A 135 -16.44 5.75 4.54
C LEU A 135 -16.28 5.94 6.05
N ARG A 136 -15.57 5.02 6.72
CA ARG A 136 -15.30 5.11 8.16
C ARG A 136 -13.90 5.66 8.45
N PHE A 137 -12.90 5.22 7.68
CA PHE A 137 -11.50 5.55 7.90
C PHE A 137 -10.88 6.22 6.66
N ASP A 138 -9.88 7.07 6.86
CA ASP A 138 -9.11 7.69 5.77
C ASP A 138 -8.37 6.65 4.93
N SER A 139 -7.79 5.68 5.63
CA SER A 139 -7.09 4.53 5.07
C SER A 139 -8.01 3.31 5.09
N ASN A 140 -8.94 3.22 4.14
CA ASN A 140 -9.78 2.02 4.01
C ASN A 140 -8.96 0.83 3.54
N ILE A 141 -9.27 -0.34 4.09
CA ILE A 141 -8.70 -1.59 3.63
C ILE A 141 -9.35 -1.94 2.30
N ARG A 142 -8.67 -1.60 1.19
CA ARG A 142 -9.18 -1.79 -0.17
C ARG A 142 -9.57 -3.24 -0.47
N LEU A 143 -8.84 -4.20 0.09
CA LEU A 143 -9.13 -5.64 -0.06
C LEU A 143 -10.52 -6.04 0.50
N PHE A 144 -10.98 -5.38 1.55
CA PHE A 144 -12.22 -5.74 2.25
C PHE A 144 -13.35 -4.72 2.04
N THR A 145 -13.08 -3.65 1.30
CA THR A 145 -14.05 -2.60 1.01
C THR A 145 -14.40 -2.59 -0.46
N ARG A 146 -15.70 -2.46 -0.75
CA ARG A 146 -16.24 -2.43 -2.12
C ARG A 146 -17.37 -1.43 -2.21
N SER A 147 -17.49 -0.76 -3.34
CA SER A 147 -18.71 -0.02 -3.69
C SER A 147 -19.89 -0.98 -3.88
N LYS A 148 -21.10 -0.54 -3.51
CA LYS A 148 -22.35 -1.25 -3.87
C LYS A 148 -22.73 -1.00 -5.32
N CYS A 149 -22.34 0.13 -5.89
CA CYS A 149 -22.62 0.46 -7.27
C CYS A 149 -21.76 -0.38 -8.22
N HIS A 150 -22.36 -0.79 -9.34
CA HIS A 150 -21.59 -1.31 -10.47
C HIS A 150 -20.68 -0.20 -10.99
N GLY A 151 -19.39 -0.50 -11.17
CA GLY A 151 -18.41 0.48 -11.59
C GLY A 151 -16.99 0.09 -11.18
N PRO A 152 -16.00 0.96 -11.45
CA PRO A 152 -14.56 0.67 -11.30
C PRO A 152 -14.13 0.31 -9.87
N ASN A 153 -14.93 0.70 -8.88
CA ASN A 153 -14.63 0.56 -7.46
C ASN A 153 -15.39 -0.61 -6.80
N SER A 154 -15.93 -1.52 -7.62
CA SER A 154 -16.58 -2.75 -7.18
C SER A 154 -15.55 -3.85 -6.87
N TRP A 155 -16.02 -4.92 -6.21
CA TRP A 155 -15.14 -5.99 -5.73
C TRP A 155 -14.39 -6.73 -6.85
N TYR A 156 -15.01 -6.90 -8.03
CA TYR A 156 -14.37 -7.62 -9.13
C TYR A 156 -13.22 -6.82 -9.74
N PHE A 157 -13.30 -5.49 -9.81
CA PHE A 157 -12.16 -4.66 -10.21
C PHE A 157 -11.06 -4.62 -9.15
N ASN A 158 -11.40 -4.72 -7.85
CA ASN A 158 -10.39 -4.92 -6.82
C ASN A 158 -9.65 -6.25 -7.01
N ILE A 159 -10.35 -7.33 -7.40
CA ILE A 159 -9.72 -8.60 -7.75
C ILE A 159 -8.86 -8.47 -9.00
N ILE A 160 -9.35 -7.84 -10.08
CA ILE A 160 -8.57 -7.62 -11.31
C ILE A 160 -7.29 -6.83 -10.99
N SER A 161 -7.39 -5.79 -10.15
CA SER A 161 -6.22 -5.04 -9.68
C SER A 161 -5.31 -5.90 -8.79
N GLY A 162 -5.84 -6.74 -7.89
CA GLY A 162 -5.04 -7.71 -7.15
C GLY A 162 -4.27 -8.68 -8.05
N VAL A 163 -4.95 -9.22 -9.07
CA VAL A 163 -4.37 -10.13 -10.06
C VAL A 163 -3.30 -9.41 -10.89
N GLY A 164 -3.55 -8.21 -11.39
CA GLY A 164 -2.56 -7.46 -12.15
C GLY A 164 -1.32 -7.08 -11.32
N LEU A 165 -1.46 -6.87 -10.01
CA LEU A 165 -0.32 -6.67 -9.09
C LEU A 165 0.50 -7.96 -8.95
N ALA A 166 -0.16 -9.09 -8.75
CA ALA A 166 0.49 -10.40 -8.66
C ALA A 166 1.20 -10.77 -9.98
N ILE A 167 0.54 -10.54 -11.13
CA ILE A 167 1.13 -10.77 -12.46
C ILE A 167 2.36 -9.88 -12.63
N SER A 168 2.26 -8.58 -12.37
CA SER A 168 3.37 -7.64 -12.57
C SER A 168 4.60 -8.04 -11.76
N HIS A 169 4.44 -8.28 -10.46
CA HIS A 169 5.58 -8.63 -9.60
C HIS A 169 6.09 -10.04 -9.87
N GLY A 170 5.22 -11.03 -10.13
CA GLY A 170 5.63 -12.40 -10.41
C GLY A 170 6.38 -12.50 -11.74
N ALA A 171 5.87 -11.84 -12.77
CA ALA A 171 6.53 -11.74 -14.06
C ALA A 171 7.88 -11.01 -13.96
N LEU A 172 7.96 -9.93 -13.18
CA LEU A 172 9.22 -9.22 -12.96
C LEU A 172 10.28 -10.11 -12.30
N SER A 173 9.89 -10.98 -11.36
CA SER A 173 10.81 -11.94 -10.73
C SER A 173 11.37 -12.97 -11.73
N CYS A 174 10.59 -13.40 -12.71
CA CYS A 174 11.05 -14.36 -13.74
C CYS A 174 11.65 -13.71 -14.98
N MET A 175 11.59 -12.38 -15.10
CA MET A 175 11.96 -11.67 -16.33
C MET A 175 13.45 -11.78 -16.68
N MET A 176 14.34 -11.73 -15.68
CA MET A 176 15.78 -11.76 -15.87
C MET A 176 16.44 -12.77 -14.96
N MET A 177 17.19 -13.71 -15.54
CA MET A 177 17.90 -14.76 -14.82
C MET A 177 19.40 -14.71 -15.13
N GLU A 178 20.24 -14.99 -14.14
CA GLU A 178 21.69 -15.04 -14.36
C GLU A 178 22.08 -16.35 -15.04
N VAL A 179 22.85 -16.25 -16.13
CA VAL A 179 23.40 -17.43 -16.83
C VAL A 179 24.78 -17.72 -16.24
N ASN A 180 24.92 -18.90 -15.65
CA ASN A 180 26.21 -19.36 -15.12
C ASN A 180 26.83 -20.35 -16.11
N VAL A 181 28.08 -20.13 -16.51
CA VAL A 181 28.81 -21.08 -17.37
C VAL A 181 29.44 -22.17 -16.51
N GLU A 182 29.14 -23.43 -16.81
CA GLU A 182 29.61 -24.60 -16.03
C GLU A 182 30.90 -25.20 -16.62
N GLY A 183 30.99 -25.31 -17.94
CA GLY A 183 32.11 -25.95 -18.64
C GLY A 183 31.97 -25.89 -20.16
N ALA A 184 32.97 -26.40 -20.88
CA ALA A 184 32.94 -26.53 -22.34
C ALA A 184 33.04 -27.99 -22.75
N VAL A 185 32.35 -28.36 -23.82
CA VAL A 185 32.52 -29.67 -24.45
C VAL A 185 33.85 -29.66 -25.19
N ASN A 186 34.81 -30.47 -24.72
CA ASN A 186 36.06 -30.65 -25.44
C ASN A 186 35.78 -31.53 -26.67
N LYS A 187 35.72 -30.91 -27.85
CA LYS A 187 35.42 -31.59 -29.13
C LYS A 187 36.35 -32.78 -29.43
N GLN A 188 37.59 -32.73 -28.97
CA GLN A 188 38.57 -33.80 -29.23
C GLN A 188 38.31 -35.03 -28.37
N LYS A 189 37.88 -34.82 -27.11
CA LYS A 189 37.64 -35.92 -26.16
C LYS A 189 36.18 -36.35 -26.08
N GLN A 190 35.25 -35.53 -26.59
CA GLN A 190 33.81 -35.67 -26.35
C GLN A 190 33.48 -35.72 -24.85
N VAL A 191 34.29 -35.05 -24.02
CA VAL A 191 34.11 -34.96 -22.57
C VAL A 191 33.85 -33.50 -22.18
N PHE A 192 32.93 -33.30 -21.24
CA PHE A 192 32.66 -32.00 -20.65
C PHE A 192 33.80 -31.62 -19.70
N GLU A 193 34.57 -30.58 -20.07
CA GLU A 193 35.71 -30.10 -19.27
C GLU A 193 35.37 -28.76 -18.61
N LYS A 194 35.81 -28.62 -17.35
CA LYS A 194 35.60 -27.40 -16.56
C LYS A 194 36.47 -26.26 -17.10
N ILE A 195 35.86 -25.09 -17.33
CA ILE A 195 36.61 -23.87 -17.66
C ILE A 195 37.05 -23.21 -16.35
N GLN A 196 38.35 -22.95 -16.18
CA GLN A 196 38.87 -22.27 -14.98
C GLN A 196 38.40 -20.81 -14.88
N SER A 197 38.25 -20.14 -16.02
CA SER A 197 37.84 -18.74 -16.13
C SER A 197 36.64 -18.60 -17.07
N PRO A 198 35.43 -19.01 -16.64
CA PRO A 198 34.25 -18.93 -17.48
C PRO A 198 33.95 -17.45 -17.83
N PRO A 199 33.51 -17.17 -19.07
CA PRO A 199 33.06 -15.83 -19.43
C PRO A 199 31.83 -15.47 -18.57
N ARG A 200 31.74 -14.20 -18.17
CA ARG A 200 30.77 -13.72 -17.18
C ARG A 200 29.86 -12.67 -17.78
N GLY A 201 28.80 -12.37 -17.05
CA GLY A 201 27.93 -11.24 -17.37
C GLY A 201 26.78 -11.61 -18.29
N PHE A 202 26.57 -12.88 -18.60
CA PHE A 202 25.42 -13.30 -19.37
C PHE A 202 24.15 -13.27 -18.51
N VAL A 203 23.09 -12.73 -19.09
CA VAL A 203 21.76 -12.67 -18.51
C VAL A 203 20.78 -13.22 -19.51
N GLU A 204 19.91 -14.09 -19.04
CA GLU A 204 18.78 -14.57 -19.79
C GLU A 204 17.58 -13.67 -19.51
N VAL A 205 16.86 -13.31 -20.57
CA VAL A 205 15.59 -12.59 -20.50
C VAL A 205 14.47 -13.52 -20.95
N ASN A 206 13.50 -13.76 -20.06
CA ASN A 206 12.27 -14.49 -20.37
C ASN A 206 11.24 -13.53 -20.98
N LEU A 207 11.02 -13.65 -22.29
CA LEU A 207 10.16 -12.75 -23.06
C LEU A 207 8.66 -12.97 -22.80
N LEU A 208 8.28 -14.18 -22.35
CA LEU A 208 6.92 -14.44 -21.91
C LEU A 208 6.64 -13.67 -20.62
N ALA A 209 7.60 -13.67 -19.69
CA ALA A 209 7.53 -12.87 -18.47
C ALA A 209 7.52 -11.36 -18.78
N VAL A 210 8.32 -10.86 -19.74
CA VAL A 210 8.23 -9.46 -20.21
C VAL A 210 6.80 -9.13 -20.69
N SER A 211 6.21 -9.99 -21.50
CA SER A 211 4.85 -9.80 -22.01
C SER A 211 3.82 -9.82 -20.87
N ALA A 212 3.96 -10.75 -19.93
CA ALA A 212 3.09 -10.87 -18.76
C ALA A 212 3.20 -9.66 -17.83
N LEU A 213 4.40 -9.11 -17.62
CA LEU A 213 4.61 -7.85 -16.90
C LEU A 213 3.80 -6.73 -17.56
N GLY A 214 3.88 -6.61 -18.88
CA GLY A 214 3.09 -5.65 -19.65
C GLY A 214 1.57 -5.83 -19.47
N ILE A 215 1.08 -7.07 -19.48
CA ILE A 215 -0.34 -7.40 -19.21
C ILE A 215 -0.74 -7.01 -17.79
N GLY A 216 0.08 -7.35 -16.79
CA GLY A 216 -0.16 -7.01 -15.39
C GLY A 216 -0.27 -5.50 -15.15
N LEU A 217 0.62 -4.73 -15.78
CA LEU A 217 0.59 -3.26 -15.77
C LEU A 217 -0.66 -2.73 -16.49
N LEU A 218 -0.97 -3.26 -17.67
CA LEU A 218 -2.16 -2.86 -18.44
C LEU A 218 -3.44 -3.05 -17.61
N LEU A 219 -3.58 -4.18 -16.90
CA LEU A 219 -4.71 -4.41 -16.00
C LEU A 219 -4.83 -3.34 -14.91
N GLN A 220 -3.72 -2.94 -14.28
CA GLN A 220 -3.75 -1.86 -13.28
C GLN A 220 -4.19 -0.54 -13.90
N VAL A 221 -3.62 -0.22 -15.04
CA VAL A 221 -3.81 1.05 -15.71
C VAL A 221 -5.22 1.20 -16.25
N VAL A 222 -5.81 0.13 -16.80
CA VAL A 222 -7.21 0.11 -17.23
C VAL A 222 -8.13 0.34 -16.04
N VAL A 223 -7.92 -0.36 -14.93
CA VAL A 223 -8.72 -0.19 -13.70
C VAL A 223 -8.61 1.25 -13.18
N SER A 224 -7.40 1.78 -13.10
CA SER A 224 -7.14 3.13 -12.59
C SER A 224 -7.65 4.24 -13.51
N THR A 225 -7.51 4.06 -14.82
CA THR A 225 -8.07 4.96 -15.84
C THR A 225 -9.60 4.95 -15.74
N TYR A 226 -10.22 3.78 -15.64
CA TYR A 226 -11.68 3.68 -15.49
C TYR A 226 -12.16 4.33 -14.18
N SER A 227 -11.45 4.10 -13.08
CA SER A 227 -11.65 4.79 -11.79
C SER A 227 -11.60 6.32 -11.93
N LEU A 228 -10.60 6.84 -12.67
CA LEU A 228 -10.40 8.27 -12.90
C LEU A 228 -11.50 8.86 -13.79
N LEU A 229 -11.90 8.16 -14.86
CA LEU A 229 -12.98 8.61 -15.74
C LEU A 229 -14.33 8.67 -15.02
N CYS A 230 -14.57 7.77 -14.06
CA CYS A 230 -15.77 7.80 -13.22
C CYS A 230 -15.63 8.69 -11.96
N SER A 231 -14.60 9.53 -11.87
CA SER A 231 -14.24 10.24 -10.64
C SER A 231 -14.95 11.58 -10.41
N HIS A 232 -16.11 11.83 -11.05
CA HIS A 232 -16.83 13.11 -10.99
C HIS A 232 -17.24 13.61 -9.58
N GLY A 233 -16.95 12.86 -8.52
CA GLY A 233 -17.22 13.23 -7.13
C GLY A 233 -16.00 13.21 -6.20
N VAL A 234 -14.77 13.27 -6.73
CA VAL A 234 -13.56 13.34 -5.89
C VAL A 234 -13.40 14.74 -5.33
N LEU A 235 -13.57 14.89 -4.01
CA LEU A 235 -13.48 16.20 -3.35
C LEU A 235 -12.03 16.68 -3.19
N THR A 236 -11.10 15.77 -2.89
CA THR A 236 -9.67 16.09 -2.81
C THR A 236 -8.79 14.88 -3.09
N TRP A 237 -7.60 15.14 -3.59
CA TRP A 237 -6.55 14.16 -3.88
C TRP A 237 -5.45 14.17 -2.82
N SER A 238 -5.79 14.56 -1.59
CA SER A 238 -4.83 14.55 -0.48
C SER A 238 -4.80 13.18 0.19
N SER A 239 -3.61 12.76 0.63
CA SER A 239 -3.44 11.62 1.53
C SER A 239 -3.52 12.01 3.01
N ASN A 240 -3.77 13.30 3.31
CA ASN A 240 -3.81 13.80 4.67
C ASN A 240 -5.22 13.69 5.28
N LEU A 241 -5.29 13.11 6.48
CA LEU A 241 -6.50 12.94 7.26
C LEU A 241 -7.34 14.23 7.38
N LEU A 242 -6.71 15.34 7.77
CA LEU A 242 -7.41 16.61 8.02
C LEU A 242 -7.88 17.25 6.71
N ALA A 243 -7.13 17.10 5.62
CA ALA A 243 -7.57 17.56 4.31
C ALA A 243 -8.83 16.83 3.85
N ASN A 244 -8.86 15.51 4.03
CA ASN A 244 -10.00 14.68 3.67
C ASN A 244 -11.19 14.95 4.58
N ALA A 245 -10.97 15.10 5.88
CA ALA A 245 -12.01 15.47 6.84
C ALA A 245 -12.58 16.87 6.55
N LYS A 246 -11.74 17.85 6.19
CA LYS A 246 -12.18 19.20 5.77
C LYS A 246 -13.01 19.17 4.48
N ALA A 247 -12.68 18.29 3.54
CA ALA A 247 -13.46 18.14 2.33
C ALA A 247 -14.85 17.52 2.62
N ILE A 248 -14.92 16.50 3.48
CA ILE A 248 -16.17 15.90 3.96
C ILE A 248 -17.02 16.94 4.69
N ALA A 249 -16.37 17.71 5.56
CA ALA A 249 -16.96 18.80 6.33
C ALA A 249 -17.69 19.84 5.47
N GLY A 250 -17.12 20.18 4.31
CA GLY A 250 -17.71 21.17 3.40
C GLY A 250 -18.96 20.66 2.67
N VAL A 251 -19.19 19.34 2.64
CA VAL A 251 -20.34 18.72 1.98
C VAL A 251 -21.44 18.35 2.97
N GLN A 252 -21.09 17.91 4.18
CA GLN A 252 -22.07 17.60 5.21
C GLN A 252 -22.58 18.89 5.88
N ASP A 253 -23.90 19.09 5.87
CA ASP A 253 -24.52 20.22 6.54
C ASP A 253 -24.16 20.21 8.03
N SER A 254 -23.73 21.36 8.56
CA SER A 254 -23.22 21.48 9.94
C SER A 254 -24.29 21.19 11.01
N ARG A 255 -25.57 21.12 10.59
CA ARG A 255 -26.75 20.99 11.45
C ARG A 255 -26.98 19.61 12.07
N SER A 256 -26.20 18.58 11.73
CA SER A 256 -26.36 17.23 12.29
C SER A 256 -25.19 16.77 13.17
N LYS A 257 -24.39 17.69 13.70
CA LYS A 257 -23.27 17.34 14.58
C LYS A 257 -23.80 16.94 15.96
N VAL A 258 -23.84 15.64 16.24
CA VAL A 258 -24.04 15.16 17.61
C VAL A 258 -22.80 15.51 18.43
N GLY A 259 -22.97 16.42 19.38
CA GLY A 259 -21.90 16.80 20.32
C GLY A 259 -21.33 15.58 21.02
N SER A 260 -20.01 15.40 20.93
CA SER A 260 -19.32 14.27 21.55
C SER A 260 -18.79 14.67 22.92
N LYS A 261 -19.09 13.86 23.93
CA LYS A 261 -18.56 14.00 25.28
C LYS A 261 -17.35 13.09 25.44
N PHE A 262 -16.31 13.57 26.13
CA PHE A 262 -15.17 12.73 26.50
C PHE A 262 -14.52 13.23 27.78
N THR A 263 -13.80 12.31 28.44
CA THR A 263 -12.92 12.64 29.56
C THR A 263 -11.48 12.47 29.08
N PRO A 264 -10.61 13.47 29.26
CA PRO A 264 -9.22 13.37 28.86
C PRO A 264 -8.53 12.24 29.62
N GLN A 265 -7.88 11.34 28.89
CA GLN A 265 -7.13 10.24 29.45
C GLN A 265 -5.64 10.43 29.18
N ARG A 266 -4.80 10.08 30.15
CA ARG A 266 -3.33 10.15 29.98
C ARG A 266 -2.82 9.17 28.91
N SER A 267 -3.52 8.05 28.76
CA SER A 267 -3.21 6.97 27.83
C SER A 267 -4.49 6.60 27.12
N GLN A 268 -4.44 6.63 25.79
CA GLN A 268 -5.61 6.43 24.95
C GLN A 268 -5.74 4.97 24.53
N ASP A 269 -6.93 4.63 24.07
CA ASP A 269 -7.23 3.32 23.52
C ASP A 269 -6.27 2.94 22.37
N SER A 270 -5.87 1.67 22.32
CA SER A 270 -4.99 1.18 21.26
C SER A 270 -5.75 1.00 19.95
N MET A 271 -5.01 0.92 18.84
CA MET A 271 -5.57 0.79 17.51
C MET A 271 -6.48 -0.45 17.36
N LEU A 272 -6.16 -1.56 18.06
CA LEU A 272 -6.95 -2.81 18.06
C LEU A 272 -8.36 -2.67 18.63
N SER A 273 -8.55 -1.73 19.55
CA SER A 273 -9.84 -1.51 20.20
C SER A 273 -10.77 -0.69 19.32
N ILE A 274 -10.23 0.20 18.48
CA ILE A 274 -11.00 1.14 17.66
C ILE A 274 -11.34 0.56 16.28
N ALA A 275 -10.43 -0.23 15.69
CA ALA A 275 -10.60 -0.81 14.36
C ALA A 275 -10.43 -2.34 14.43
N PRO A 276 -11.50 -3.11 14.67
CA PRO A 276 -11.42 -4.57 14.79
C PRO A 276 -10.93 -5.26 13.51
N GLU A 277 -11.09 -4.63 12.34
CA GLU A 277 -10.64 -5.13 11.04
C GLU A 277 -9.11 -5.32 10.99
N ILE A 278 -8.37 -4.59 11.83
CA ILE A 278 -6.91 -4.71 11.95
C ILE A 278 -6.51 -6.07 12.53
N ARG A 279 -7.39 -6.76 13.27
CA ARG A 279 -7.11 -8.11 13.76
C ARG A 279 -6.87 -9.08 12.59
N LEU A 280 -7.67 -8.98 11.53
CA LEU A 280 -7.49 -9.82 10.34
C LEU A 280 -6.16 -9.51 9.65
N ILE A 281 -5.83 -8.23 9.46
CA ILE A 281 -4.55 -7.80 8.89
C ILE A 281 -3.36 -8.33 9.71
N ARG A 282 -3.45 -8.22 11.04
CA ARG A 282 -2.45 -8.75 11.97
C ARG A 282 -2.26 -10.26 11.79
N TYR A 283 -3.35 -11.03 11.69
CA TYR A 283 -3.28 -12.47 11.45
C TYR A 283 -2.67 -12.80 10.09
N LEU A 284 -2.96 -12.03 9.04
CA LEU A 284 -2.36 -12.24 7.71
C LEU A 284 -0.84 -12.00 7.73
N ILE A 285 -0.37 -10.92 8.36
CA ILE A 285 1.07 -10.62 8.47
C ILE A 285 1.80 -11.72 9.25
N TRP A 286 1.29 -12.10 10.42
CA TRP A 286 1.90 -13.16 11.22
C TRP A 286 1.75 -14.54 10.59
N GLY A 287 0.67 -14.79 9.85
CA GLY A 287 0.48 -16.00 9.06
C GLY A 287 1.53 -16.15 7.97
N PHE A 288 1.86 -15.06 7.27
CA PHE A 288 2.97 -15.04 6.31
C PHE A 288 4.32 -15.34 6.97
N CYS A 289 4.59 -14.73 8.14
CA CYS A 289 5.80 -15.03 8.92
C CYS A 289 5.85 -16.51 9.32
N GLY A 290 4.77 -17.03 9.91
CA GLY A 290 4.67 -18.41 10.34
C GLY A 290 4.90 -19.39 9.19
N LEU A 291 4.20 -19.18 8.06
CA LEU A 291 4.35 -20.01 6.87
C LEU A 291 5.79 -20.01 6.35
N SER A 292 6.42 -18.83 6.24
CA SER A 292 7.79 -18.69 5.74
C SER A 292 8.82 -19.29 6.70
N THR A 293 8.62 -19.16 8.02
CA THR A 293 9.47 -19.83 9.03
C THR A 293 9.32 -21.34 8.98
N THR A 294 8.10 -21.86 8.96
CA THR A 294 7.84 -23.31 8.85
C THR A 294 8.45 -23.86 7.56
N TRP A 295 8.31 -23.16 6.45
CA TRP A 295 8.95 -23.54 5.18
C TRP A 295 10.47 -23.59 5.29
N SER A 296 11.09 -22.52 5.82
CA SER A 296 12.55 -22.44 5.98
C SER A 296 13.10 -23.55 6.88
N LEU A 297 12.40 -23.85 7.98
CA LEU A 297 12.77 -24.94 8.89
C LEU A 297 12.61 -26.30 8.22
N GLY A 298 11.49 -26.54 7.53
CA GLY A 298 11.26 -27.79 6.80
C GLY A 298 12.33 -28.03 5.72
N GLN A 299 12.67 -26.99 4.96
CA GLN A 299 13.75 -27.03 3.98
C GLN A 299 15.11 -27.26 4.63
N GLY A 300 15.41 -26.58 5.74
CA GLY A 300 16.67 -26.78 6.47
C GLY A 300 16.83 -28.20 7.01
N VAL A 301 15.77 -28.77 7.60
CA VAL A 301 15.76 -30.17 8.05
C VAL A 301 15.94 -31.11 6.87
N TYR A 302 15.20 -30.90 5.77
CA TYR A 302 15.34 -31.71 4.56
C TYR A 302 16.78 -31.71 4.03
N VAL A 303 17.38 -30.54 3.87
CA VAL A 303 18.77 -30.39 3.42
C VAL A 303 19.76 -31.06 4.39
N SER A 304 19.50 -30.98 5.71
CA SER A 304 20.36 -31.61 6.71
C SER A 304 20.31 -33.15 6.69
N VAL A 305 19.17 -33.74 6.31
CA VAL A 305 18.95 -35.18 6.30
C VAL A 305 19.33 -35.79 4.94
N CYS A 306 18.94 -35.15 3.84
CA CYS A 306 19.13 -35.66 2.49
C CYS A 306 20.44 -35.21 1.85
N GLY A 307 21.21 -34.32 2.50
CA GLY A 307 22.36 -33.66 1.90
C GLY A 307 21.95 -32.57 0.92
N TYR A 308 22.94 -31.89 0.31
CA TYR A 308 22.61 -30.87 -0.68
C TYR A 308 22.36 -31.56 -2.02
N MET A 309 21.17 -31.33 -2.61
CA MET A 309 20.88 -31.73 -4.00
C MET A 309 21.86 -31.15 -5.02
N THR A 310 22.63 -30.14 -4.61
CA THR A 310 23.64 -29.47 -5.41
C THR A 310 25.03 -29.59 -4.79
N ASP A 311 25.33 -30.58 -3.93
CA ASP A 311 26.68 -30.73 -3.35
C ASP A 311 27.76 -30.78 -4.45
N ASP A 312 27.50 -31.56 -5.49
CA ASP A 312 28.32 -31.67 -6.70
C ASP A 312 28.33 -30.41 -7.57
N LYS A 313 27.58 -29.35 -7.25
CA LYS A 313 27.62 -28.06 -7.95
C LYS A 313 28.12 -26.92 -7.04
N ILE A 314 27.84 -26.98 -5.74
CA ILE A 314 28.28 -25.99 -4.74
C ILE A 314 29.79 -26.06 -4.52
N ALA A 315 30.38 -27.27 -4.49
CA ALA A 315 31.84 -27.44 -4.41
C ALA A 315 32.58 -26.74 -5.57
N TRP A 316 31.87 -26.43 -6.66
CA TRP A 316 32.41 -25.82 -7.87
C TRP A 316 32.43 -24.30 -7.80
N PHE A 317 31.58 -23.71 -6.95
CA PHE A 317 31.46 -22.27 -6.81
C PHE A 317 32.36 -21.76 -5.67
N ARG A 318 33.64 -21.51 -5.96
CA ARG A 318 34.60 -20.87 -5.03
C ARG A 318 34.23 -19.43 -4.64
N LYS A 319 33.13 -18.87 -5.13
CA LYS A 319 32.75 -17.47 -4.92
C LYS A 319 31.63 -17.35 -3.88
N PRO A 320 31.77 -16.44 -2.90
CA PRO A 320 30.76 -16.21 -1.86
C PRO A 320 29.35 -15.93 -2.40
N MET A 321 29.23 -15.16 -3.50
CA MET A 321 27.93 -14.78 -4.06
C MET A 321 27.15 -15.97 -4.62
N GLN A 322 27.83 -16.88 -5.32
CA GLN A 322 27.20 -18.08 -5.85
C GLN A 322 26.84 -19.04 -4.71
N TYR A 323 27.76 -19.24 -3.76
CA TYR A 323 27.46 -20.00 -2.55
C TYR A 323 26.18 -19.50 -1.86
N TRP A 324 26.04 -18.18 -1.70
CA TRP A 324 24.86 -17.60 -1.04
C TRP A 324 23.55 -17.86 -1.78
N LYS A 325 23.57 -17.87 -3.11
CA LYS A 325 22.39 -18.19 -3.95
C LYS A 325 22.04 -19.67 -3.93
N PHE A 326 23.05 -20.53 -3.90
CA PHE A 326 22.89 -21.97 -4.05
C PHE A 326 22.78 -22.73 -2.72
N TYR A 327 23.07 -22.08 -1.59
CA TYR A 327 23.08 -22.74 -0.29
C TYR A 327 21.69 -23.25 0.11
N GLY A 328 21.61 -24.56 0.34
CA GLY A 328 20.38 -25.25 0.70
C GLY A 328 19.30 -25.14 -0.37
N ALA A 329 19.67 -24.82 -1.62
CA ALA A 329 18.71 -24.66 -2.68
C ALA A 329 18.10 -26.01 -3.08
N MET A 330 16.78 -26.05 -3.17
CA MET A 330 16.04 -27.20 -3.69
C MET A 330 15.51 -26.84 -5.08
N TRP A 331 15.52 -27.80 -5.99
CA TRP A 331 14.95 -27.61 -7.31
C TRP A 331 14.11 -28.82 -7.72
N ALA A 332 13.01 -28.56 -8.42
CA ALA A 332 12.15 -29.59 -8.99
C ALA A 332 11.89 -29.28 -10.47
N PRO A 333 12.20 -30.19 -11.41
CA PRO A 333 11.95 -29.97 -12.83
C PRO A 333 10.46 -30.13 -13.16
N PHE A 334 9.90 -29.21 -13.95
CA PHE A 334 8.52 -29.35 -14.43
C PHE A 334 8.36 -30.40 -15.54
N GLY A 335 9.46 -30.81 -16.19
CA GLY A 335 9.43 -31.72 -17.34
C GLY A 335 8.78 -33.09 -17.06
N LYS A 336 8.76 -33.55 -15.81
CA LYS A 336 8.06 -34.79 -15.44
C LYS A 336 6.54 -34.66 -15.42
N ILE A 337 6.01 -33.43 -15.38
CA ILE A 337 4.58 -33.14 -15.20
C ILE A 337 3.91 -32.82 -16.54
N SER A 338 4.61 -32.16 -17.45
CA SER A 338 4.08 -31.82 -18.78
C SER A 338 5.17 -31.89 -19.85
N GLU A 339 5.05 -32.82 -20.80
CA GLU A 339 5.67 -32.69 -22.11
C GLU A 339 4.67 -32.04 -23.06
N PRO A 340 4.99 -30.92 -23.74
CA PRO A 340 6.26 -30.17 -23.74
C PRO A 340 6.45 -29.24 -22.51
N SER A 341 7.73 -28.87 -22.25
CA SER A 341 8.14 -27.98 -21.15
C SER A 341 7.32 -26.69 -21.10
N SER A 342 6.47 -26.59 -20.09
CA SER A 342 5.47 -25.52 -19.99
C SER A 342 6.03 -24.32 -19.23
N TYR A 343 6.80 -23.44 -19.90
CA TYR A 343 7.33 -22.18 -19.31
C TYR A 343 6.23 -21.30 -18.67
N TRP A 344 5.03 -21.36 -19.23
CA TRP A 344 3.86 -20.66 -18.70
C TRP A 344 3.45 -21.17 -17.31
N LEU A 345 3.72 -22.45 -16.99
CA LEU A 345 3.44 -23.04 -15.68
C LEU A 345 4.39 -22.47 -14.62
N GLY A 346 5.69 -22.37 -14.93
CA GLY A 346 6.66 -21.73 -14.04
C GLY A 346 6.27 -20.29 -13.71
N LEU A 347 5.93 -19.51 -14.74
CA LEU A 347 5.42 -18.16 -14.58
C LEU A 347 4.14 -18.10 -13.73
N LEU A 348 3.18 -19.00 -13.94
CA LEU A 348 1.96 -19.08 -13.15
C LEU A 348 2.25 -19.37 -11.67
N VAL A 349 3.13 -20.34 -11.40
CA VAL A 349 3.58 -20.66 -10.04
C VAL A 349 4.24 -19.45 -9.38
N GLN A 350 5.10 -18.74 -10.10
CA GLN A 350 5.74 -17.52 -9.58
C GLN A 350 4.69 -16.45 -9.23
N ILE A 351 3.69 -16.22 -10.10
CA ILE A 351 2.63 -15.25 -9.87
C ILE A 351 1.83 -15.60 -8.61
N VAL A 352 1.49 -16.88 -8.42
CA VAL A 352 0.79 -17.34 -7.23
C VAL A 352 1.62 -17.12 -5.97
N LEU A 353 2.89 -17.53 -5.98
CA LEU A 353 3.78 -17.35 -4.82
C LEU A 353 4.01 -15.86 -4.49
N GLN A 354 4.23 -15.03 -5.51
CA GLN A 354 4.40 -13.60 -5.36
C GLN A 354 3.16 -12.93 -4.77
N SER A 355 1.96 -13.41 -5.11
CA SER A 355 0.70 -12.83 -4.63
C SER A 355 0.60 -12.81 -3.11
N PHE A 356 1.13 -13.82 -2.42
CA PHE A 356 1.15 -13.87 -0.96
C PHE A 356 2.03 -12.75 -0.37
N LEU A 357 3.22 -12.55 -0.93
CA LEU A 357 4.10 -11.46 -0.49
C LEU A 357 3.49 -10.08 -0.80
N THR A 358 2.95 -9.90 -2.01
CA THR A 358 2.28 -8.65 -2.40
C THR A 358 1.10 -8.33 -1.47
N LEU A 359 0.29 -9.33 -1.13
CA LEU A 359 -0.82 -9.19 -0.19
C LEU A 359 -0.33 -8.79 1.21
N ALA A 360 0.71 -9.44 1.72
CA ALA A 360 1.29 -9.15 3.02
C ALA A 360 1.89 -7.73 3.10
N LEU A 361 2.58 -7.29 2.03
CA LEU A 361 3.15 -5.94 1.94
C LEU A 361 2.07 -4.87 1.81
N HIS A 362 0.98 -5.14 1.08
CA HIS A 362 -0.16 -4.22 1.03
C HIS A 362 -0.86 -4.11 2.39
N CYS A 363 -1.00 -5.23 3.11
CA CYS A 363 -1.51 -5.25 4.49
C CYS A 363 -0.65 -4.39 5.43
N LEU A 364 0.69 -4.51 5.33
CA LEU A 364 1.63 -3.66 6.07
C LEU A 364 1.43 -2.18 5.73
N GLU A 365 1.38 -1.83 4.44
CA GLU A 365 1.19 -0.45 3.99
C GLU A 365 -0.06 0.21 4.59
N LEU A 366 -1.20 -0.49 4.52
CA LEU A 366 -2.45 -0.03 5.13
C LEU A 366 -2.29 0.23 6.62
N LEU A 367 -1.58 -0.66 7.31
CA LEU A 367 -1.38 -0.58 8.74
C LEU A 367 -0.46 0.56 9.16
N PHE A 368 0.53 0.93 8.35
CA PHE A 368 1.40 2.09 8.59
C PHE A 368 0.67 3.42 8.36
N ASN A 369 -0.31 3.44 7.44
CA ASN A 369 -1.09 4.65 7.20
C ASN A 369 -1.92 5.05 8.42
N ILE A 370 -2.44 4.11 9.21
CA ILE A 370 -3.31 4.43 10.34
C ILE A 370 -2.58 5.20 11.46
N PRO A 371 -1.38 4.79 11.93
CA PRO A 371 -0.60 5.58 12.89
C PRO A 371 -0.06 6.88 12.31
N ARG A 372 0.15 6.98 10.99
CA ARG A 372 0.48 8.26 10.33
C ARG A 372 -0.68 9.24 10.46
N ASP A 373 -1.90 8.76 10.25
CA ASP A 373 -3.11 9.56 10.35
C ASP A 373 -3.33 9.99 11.82
N GLU A 374 -3.11 9.07 12.79
CA GLU A 374 -3.12 9.41 14.23
C GLU A 374 -1.99 10.39 14.62
N ALA A 375 -0.79 10.26 14.07
CA ALA A 375 0.30 11.21 14.34
C ALA A 375 -0.05 12.62 13.82
N THR A 376 -0.69 12.71 12.64
CA THR A 376 -1.20 13.96 12.08
C THR A 376 -2.26 14.59 12.98
N TRP A 377 -3.13 13.76 13.57
CA TRP A 377 -4.15 14.16 14.54
C TRP A 377 -3.50 14.70 15.84
N ARG A 378 -2.54 13.95 16.41
CA ARG A 378 -1.82 14.32 17.64
C ARG A 378 -0.98 15.57 17.51
N ASN A 379 -0.47 15.85 16.31
CA ASN A 379 0.28 17.07 16.06
C ASN A 379 -0.56 18.33 16.35
N MET A 380 -1.90 18.27 16.33
CA MET A 380 -2.74 19.41 16.71
C MET A 380 -2.64 19.80 18.18
N GLU A 381 -2.35 18.87 19.09
CA GLU A 381 -2.19 19.17 20.53
C GLU A 381 -0.86 19.89 20.81
N THR A 382 0.19 19.59 20.04
CA THR A 382 1.56 20.04 20.34
C THR A 382 2.02 21.16 19.42
N VAL A 383 2.31 20.82 18.16
CA VAL A 383 2.95 21.71 17.18
C VAL A 383 1.91 22.47 16.36
N GLY A 384 0.69 21.96 16.26
CA GLY A 384 -0.36 22.32 15.31
C GLY A 384 -0.21 21.61 13.96
N SER A 385 -1.33 21.26 13.33
CA SER A 385 -1.38 20.51 12.07
C SER A 385 -1.98 21.33 10.94
N LYS A 386 -1.45 21.23 9.73
CA LYS A 386 -1.99 21.95 8.56
C LYS A 386 -3.09 21.10 7.91
N PRO A 387 -4.33 21.59 7.78
CA PRO A 387 -5.40 20.85 7.11
C PRO A 387 -5.18 20.73 5.60
N SER A 388 -4.31 21.55 5.00
CA SER A 388 -3.93 21.48 3.59
C SER A 388 -2.41 21.46 3.46
N PRO A 389 -1.75 20.32 3.77
CA PRO A 389 -0.30 20.20 3.67
C PRO A 389 0.16 20.32 2.21
N SER A 390 1.45 20.64 2.02
CA SER A 390 2.07 20.61 0.69
C SER A 390 2.26 19.15 0.23
N ILE A 391 2.46 18.97 -1.08
CA ILE A 391 2.71 17.64 -1.66
C ILE A 391 3.95 16.97 -1.06
N MET A 392 5.02 17.74 -0.82
CA MET A 392 6.23 17.21 -0.20
C MET A 392 5.98 16.68 1.21
N SER A 393 5.04 17.27 1.95
CA SER A 393 4.59 16.71 3.23
C SER A 393 3.67 15.49 3.07
N ASN A 394 3.02 15.31 1.92
CA ASN A 394 2.25 14.09 1.62
C ASN A 394 3.15 12.89 1.31
N LEU A 395 4.36 13.13 0.76
CA LEU A 395 5.41 12.11 0.66
C LEU A 395 6.07 11.94 2.04
N SER A 396 5.33 11.32 2.95
CA SER A 396 5.83 11.09 4.30
C SER A 396 7.07 10.20 4.24
N ARG A 397 8.04 10.45 5.13
CA ARG A 397 9.23 9.60 5.27
C ARG A 397 8.86 8.13 5.46
N GLN A 398 7.71 7.87 6.08
CA GLN A 398 7.14 6.53 6.26
C GLN A 398 6.69 5.89 4.95
N GLY A 399 6.02 6.63 4.07
CA GLY A 399 5.59 6.14 2.76
C GLY A 399 6.78 5.81 1.86
N LEU A 400 7.80 6.68 1.83
CA LEU A 400 9.04 6.41 1.09
C LEU A 400 9.77 5.18 1.63
N PHE A 401 9.91 5.08 2.96
CA PHE A 401 10.50 3.93 3.62
C PHE A 401 9.79 2.61 3.24
N LEU A 402 8.46 2.59 3.27
CA LEU A 402 7.69 1.42 2.88
C LEU A 402 7.82 1.07 1.40
N SER A 403 7.87 2.06 0.51
CA SER A 403 8.06 1.83 -0.92
C SER A 403 9.44 1.21 -1.21
N ILE A 404 10.49 1.71 -0.55
CA ILE A 404 11.85 1.13 -0.65
C ILE A 404 11.87 -0.31 -0.16
N ILE A 405 11.24 -0.57 0.98
CA ILE A 405 11.18 -1.91 1.57
C ILE A 405 10.35 -2.87 0.71
N LYS A 406 9.21 -2.42 0.17
CA LYS A 406 8.37 -3.22 -0.73
C LYS A 406 9.17 -3.64 -1.97
N ALA A 407 9.84 -2.70 -2.63
CA ALA A 407 10.69 -2.98 -3.79
C ALA A 407 11.82 -3.96 -3.43
N THR A 408 12.48 -3.75 -2.29
CA THR A 408 13.58 -4.61 -1.81
C THR A 408 13.10 -6.03 -1.51
N LEU A 409 11.95 -6.20 -0.84
CA LEU A 409 11.40 -7.51 -0.51
C LEU A 409 10.93 -8.27 -1.76
N HIS A 410 10.31 -7.59 -2.72
CA HIS A 410 9.96 -8.21 -4.01
C HIS A 410 11.20 -8.66 -4.78
N TRP A 411 12.25 -7.85 -4.76
CA TRP A 411 13.53 -8.16 -5.37
C TRP A 411 14.22 -9.38 -4.71
N ILE A 412 14.33 -9.41 -3.37
CA ILE A 412 14.87 -10.55 -2.62
C ILE A 412 14.04 -11.81 -2.89
N PHE A 413 12.70 -11.69 -2.91
CA PHE A 413 11.81 -12.81 -3.15
C PHE A 413 12.03 -13.43 -4.54
N GLY A 414 12.22 -12.61 -5.57
CA GLY A 414 12.50 -13.13 -6.92
C GLY A 414 13.81 -13.93 -7.03
N TYR A 415 14.75 -13.71 -6.11
CA TYR A 415 15.92 -14.58 -5.97
C TYR A 415 15.66 -15.80 -5.08
N ALA A 416 14.86 -15.64 -4.03
CA ALA A 416 14.53 -16.72 -3.10
C ALA A 416 13.67 -17.82 -3.76
N PHE A 417 12.72 -17.40 -4.60
CA PHE A 417 11.82 -18.26 -5.34
C PHE A 417 11.92 -17.91 -6.82
N SER A 418 12.28 -18.90 -7.63
CA SER A 418 12.36 -18.75 -9.08
C SER A 418 11.68 -19.94 -9.73
N ALA A 419 10.58 -19.70 -10.43
CA ALA A 419 9.83 -20.72 -11.16
C ALA A 419 9.86 -20.42 -12.66
N ASP A 420 10.57 -21.24 -13.42
CA ASP A 420 10.63 -21.15 -14.88
C ASP A 420 10.64 -22.55 -15.50
N LEU A 421 11.80 -23.07 -15.93
CA LEU A 421 11.96 -24.49 -16.31
C LEU A 421 11.96 -25.44 -15.12
N THR A 422 12.51 -24.96 -14.01
CA THR A 422 12.49 -25.64 -12.73
C THR A 422 11.84 -24.72 -11.70
N PHE A 423 11.25 -25.34 -10.70
CA PHE A 423 10.89 -24.64 -9.49
C PHE A 423 12.10 -24.65 -8.55
N ASN A 424 12.67 -23.49 -8.29
CA ASN A 424 13.80 -23.32 -7.40
C ASN A 424 13.43 -22.56 -6.14
N ILE A 425 13.97 -23.02 -5.02
CA ILE A 425 13.86 -22.36 -3.73
C ILE A 425 15.22 -22.29 -3.05
N ALA A 426 15.73 -21.09 -2.82
CA ALA A 426 17.00 -20.84 -2.14
C ALA A 426 16.82 -20.52 -0.65
N LEU A 427 17.29 -21.41 0.23
CA LEU A 427 17.08 -21.33 1.68
C LEU A 427 17.65 -20.04 2.30
N MET A 428 18.89 -19.66 1.98
CA MET A 428 19.52 -18.45 2.53
C MET A 428 18.77 -17.17 2.16
N LEU A 429 18.21 -17.13 0.96
CA LEU A 429 17.46 -15.98 0.48
C LEU A 429 16.08 -15.88 1.13
N ILE A 430 15.44 -17.01 1.45
CA ILE A 430 14.23 -17.00 2.30
C ILE A 430 14.58 -16.51 3.70
N ILE A 431 15.68 -16.96 4.29
CA ILE A 431 16.13 -16.48 5.60
C ILE A 431 16.40 -14.97 5.54
N ALA A 432 17.05 -14.47 4.49
CA ALA A 432 17.27 -13.04 4.28
C ALA A 432 15.95 -12.27 4.15
N LEU A 433 14.98 -12.78 3.39
CA LEU A 433 13.63 -12.23 3.31
C LEU A 433 13.00 -12.14 4.71
N MET A 434 13.12 -13.19 5.52
CA MET A 434 12.59 -13.25 6.87
C MET A 434 13.29 -12.32 7.86
N VAL A 435 14.61 -12.15 7.74
CA VAL A 435 15.40 -11.19 8.53
C VAL A 435 14.92 -9.76 8.29
N VAL A 436 14.44 -9.44 7.08
CA VAL A 436 13.87 -8.11 6.78
C VAL A 436 12.39 -8.04 7.15
N PHE A 437 11.61 -9.10 6.90
CA PHE A 437 10.16 -9.11 7.10
C PHE A 437 9.74 -9.21 8.58
N ILE A 438 10.42 -10.01 9.40
CA ILE A 438 10.10 -10.16 10.83
C ILE A 438 10.20 -8.82 11.58
N PRO A 439 11.28 -8.01 11.44
CA PRO A 439 11.32 -6.68 12.05
C PRO A 439 10.15 -5.78 11.66
N LEU A 440 9.66 -5.87 10.42
CA LEU A 440 8.46 -5.14 9.99
C LEU A 440 7.20 -5.67 10.67
N ALA A 441 7.05 -6.98 10.80
CA ALA A 441 5.94 -7.59 11.54
C ALA A 441 5.98 -7.20 13.04
N VAL A 442 7.15 -7.18 13.67
CA VAL A 442 7.33 -6.75 15.05
C VAL A 442 7.05 -5.25 15.22
N LEU A 443 7.56 -4.42 14.31
CA LEU A 443 7.32 -2.98 14.31
C LEU A 443 5.82 -2.68 14.17
N THR A 444 5.13 -3.38 13.27
CA THR A 444 3.70 -3.21 13.10
C THR A 444 2.89 -3.72 14.29
N GLU A 445 3.27 -4.85 14.88
CA GLU A 445 2.71 -5.34 16.15
C GLU A 445 2.85 -4.32 17.27
N TYR A 446 4.04 -3.70 17.39
CA TYR A 446 4.29 -2.60 18.32
C TYR A 446 3.38 -1.40 18.04
N MET A 447 3.27 -0.95 16.79
CA MET A 447 2.42 0.18 16.40
C MET A 447 0.93 -0.08 16.71
N ILE A 448 0.47 -1.31 16.47
CA ILE A 448 -0.89 -1.76 16.77
C ILE A 448 -1.20 -1.70 18.27
N LYS A 449 -0.27 -2.17 19.11
CA LYS A 449 -0.45 -2.24 20.56
C LYS A 449 -0.17 -0.92 21.27
N LYS A 450 0.62 -0.04 20.66
CA LYS A 450 1.01 1.24 21.24
C LYS A 450 -0.23 2.09 21.53
N ARG A 451 -0.40 2.40 22.81
CA ARG A 451 -1.37 3.39 23.30
C ARG A 451 -0.75 4.78 23.18
N PRO A 452 -1.32 5.69 22.37
CA PRO A 452 -0.80 7.03 22.25
C PRO A 452 -0.99 7.75 23.58
N LYS A 453 0.02 8.53 23.95
CA LYS A 453 -0.04 9.43 25.10
C LYS A 453 -0.60 10.77 24.64
N GLY A 454 -1.30 11.46 25.53
CA GLY A 454 -1.86 12.78 25.26
C GLY A 454 -3.35 12.83 25.56
N SER A 455 -3.82 14.05 25.79
CA SER A 455 -5.18 14.32 26.27
C SER A 455 -6.23 14.23 25.16
N ILE A 456 -5.81 14.42 23.90
CA ILE A 456 -6.71 14.36 22.74
C ILE A 456 -7.25 12.93 22.52
N PRO A 457 -8.55 12.74 22.24
CA PRO A 457 -9.10 11.41 21.94
C PRO A 457 -8.45 10.75 20.73
N GLY A 458 -8.19 9.44 20.81
CA GLY A 458 -7.66 8.67 19.67
C GLY A 458 -8.66 8.56 18.51
N CYS A 459 -8.22 8.92 17.30
CA CYS A 459 -9.05 8.86 16.10
C CYS A 459 -8.65 7.76 15.14
N TYR A 460 -7.34 7.48 14.99
CA TYR A 460 -6.80 6.48 14.07
C TYR A 460 -7.39 6.57 12.66
N GLY A 461 -7.53 7.80 12.16
CA GLY A 461 -8.08 8.06 10.84
C GLY A 461 -9.61 7.92 10.71
N ASN A 462 -10.36 7.69 11.81
CA ASN A 462 -11.82 7.62 11.77
C ASN A 462 -12.43 9.01 11.50
N PHE A 463 -13.09 9.18 10.35
CA PHE A 463 -13.63 10.49 9.95
C PHE A 463 -14.74 11.00 10.85
N GLN A 464 -15.62 10.11 11.32
CA GLN A 464 -16.74 10.50 12.17
C GLN A 464 -16.23 11.11 13.49
N ARG A 465 -15.17 10.51 14.07
CA ARG A 465 -14.51 11.07 15.26
C ARG A 465 -13.84 12.40 14.95
N VAL A 466 -12.99 12.46 13.93
CA VAL A 466 -12.29 13.70 13.54
C VAL A 466 -13.29 14.83 13.28
N TRP A 467 -14.37 14.56 12.56
CA TRP A 467 -15.43 15.52 12.27
C TRP A 467 -16.15 16.04 13.52
N GLY A 468 -16.42 15.16 14.48
CA GLY A 468 -17.01 15.52 15.77
C GLY A 468 -16.08 16.34 16.66
N TRP A 469 -14.76 16.13 16.55
CA TRP A 469 -13.76 16.81 17.39
C TRP A 469 -13.24 18.14 16.83
N VAL A 470 -13.44 18.41 15.53
CA VAL A 470 -13.00 19.65 14.89
C VAL A 470 -14.21 20.57 14.67
N ASP A 471 -14.23 21.69 15.40
CA ASP A 471 -15.28 22.69 15.33
C ASP A 471 -14.92 23.88 14.41
N GLU A 472 -13.64 24.22 14.29
CA GLU A 472 -13.13 25.27 13.39
C GLU A 472 -12.21 24.70 12.30
N TRP A 473 -12.54 24.93 11.02
CA TRP A 473 -11.77 24.46 9.84
C TRP A 473 -11.05 25.59 9.07
N ASN A 474 -11.35 26.83 9.41
CA ASN A 474 -10.98 28.03 8.64
C ASN A 474 -9.63 28.61 9.07
N HIS A 475 -8.67 27.75 9.38
CA HIS A 475 -7.32 28.15 9.80
C HIS A 475 -6.26 27.45 8.96
N GLN A 476 -5.15 28.15 8.71
CA GLN A 476 -3.99 27.57 8.01
C GLN A 476 -3.32 26.46 8.82
N LYS A 477 -3.42 26.56 10.15
CA LYS A 477 -2.86 25.61 11.10
C LYS A 477 -3.87 25.43 12.23
N LEU A 478 -4.18 24.18 12.54
CA LEU A 478 -5.14 23.79 13.56
C LEU A 478 -4.39 23.34 14.81
N PHE A 479 -4.74 23.95 15.92
CA PHE A 479 -4.40 23.50 17.26
C PHE A 479 -5.65 22.97 17.94
N TRP A 480 -5.51 22.06 18.89
CA TRP A 480 -6.63 21.50 19.64
C TRP A 480 -6.34 21.56 21.14
N GLY A 481 -7.32 21.96 21.95
CA GLY A 481 -7.16 22.13 23.39
C GLY A 481 -8.39 22.70 24.08
N ASP A 482 -8.19 23.22 25.29
CA ASP A 482 -9.24 23.78 26.14
C ASP A 482 -9.71 25.15 25.61
N LYS A 483 -11.02 25.34 25.47
CA LYS A 483 -11.66 26.62 25.06
C LYS A 483 -12.30 27.37 26.23
N GLY A 484 -12.14 26.86 27.45
CA GLY A 484 -12.68 27.46 28.66
C GLY A 484 -13.86 26.70 29.24
N GLU A 485 -14.39 27.25 30.32
CA GLU A 485 -15.47 26.67 31.09
C GLU A 485 -16.84 27.01 30.49
N LEU A 486 -17.73 26.03 30.51
CA LEU A 486 -19.14 26.15 30.19
C LEU A 486 -19.94 26.19 31.50
N VAL A 487 -21.22 26.52 31.42
CA VAL A 487 -22.11 26.51 32.60
C VAL A 487 -22.19 25.08 33.20
N LEU A 488 -22.19 24.97 34.53
CA LEU A 488 -22.30 23.71 35.31
C LEU A 488 -21.02 22.86 35.43
N GLY A 489 -19.82 23.45 35.38
CA GLY A 489 -18.56 22.73 35.62
C GLY A 489 -18.11 21.82 34.47
N PHE A 490 -18.80 21.88 33.34
CA PHE A 490 -18.35 21.28 32.08
C PHE A 490 -17.39 22.23 31.38
N ARG A 491 -16.39 21.69 30.66
CA ARG A 491 -15.48 22.51 29.85
C ARG A 491 -15.63 22.22 28.38
N ARG A 492 -15.25 23.17 27.53
CA ARG A 492 -15.31 23.02 26.07
C ARG A 492 -13.92 22.71 25.51
N ALA A 493 -13.84 21.75 24.61
CA ALA A 493 -12.65 21.47 23.83
C ALA A 493 -12.94 21.65 22.35
N GLY A 494 -11.94 22.04 21.57
CA GLY A 494 -12.10 22.20 20.12
C GLY A 494 -10.82 22.64 19.43
N THR A 495 -10.94 22.98 18.15
CA THR A 495 -9.84 23.48 17.33
C THR A 495 -9.78 25.00 17.29
N SER A 496 -8.58 25.56 17.16
CA SER A 496 -8.36 27.00 16.91
C SER A 496 -7.15 27.23 16.01
N GLY A 497 -7.07 28.42 15.40
CA GLY A 497 -5.90 28.87 14.64
C GLY A 497 -4.70 29.23 15.52
N LYS A 498 -4.91 29.38 16.83
CA LYS A 498 -3.87 29.67 17.82
C LYS A 498 -3.75 28.51 18.80
N ARG A 499 -2.58 28.36 19.42
CA ARG A 499 -2.34 27.32 20.43
C ARG A 499 -3.29 27.54 21.62
N LEU A 500 -4.03 26.50 21.98
CA LEU A 500 -4.96 26.48 23.10
C LEU A 500 -4.26 25.92 24.37
N PRO A 501 -4.76 26.25 25.57
CA PRO A 501 -4.33 25.62 26.81
C PRO A 501 -4.54 24.09 26.81
N GLU A 502 -3.73 23.41 27.62
CA GLU A 502 -3.84 21.97 27.82
C GLU A 502 -5.15 21.60 28.54
N LEU A 503 -5.65 20.39 28.27
CA LEU A 503 -6.86 19.90 28.92
C LEU A 503 -6.60 19.52 30.38
N HIS A 504 -7.56 19.81 31.23
CA HIS A 504 -7.56 19.39 32.62
C HIS A 504 -7.91 17.90 32.72
N SER A 505 -7.10 17.16 33.47
CA SER A 505 -7.35 15.73 33.70
C SER A 505 -8.63 15.53 34.53
N ASN A 506 -9.38 14.47 34.23
CA ASN A 506 -10.60 14.06 34.95
C ASN A 506 -11.80 15.02 34.87
N ILE A 507 -11.76 16.04 34.02
CA ILE A 507 -12.92 16.91 33.76
C ILE A 507 -13.67 16.42 32.51
N LEU A 508 -15.00 16.50 32.51
CA LEU A 508 -15.80 16.15 31.33
C LEU A 508 -15.80 17.32 30.33
N TYR A 509 -15.39 17.01 29.10
CA TYR A 509 -15.35 17.97 28.00
C TYR A 509 -16.46 17.70 26.98
N TYR A 510 -16.99 18.79 26.43
CA TYR A 510 -17.91 18.78 25.29
C TYR A 510 -17.20 19.34 24.06
N CYS A 511 -17.38 18.65 22.94
CA CYS A 511 -17.03 19.15 21.63
C CYS A 511 -18.32 19.36 20.83
N SER A 512 -18.83 20.59 20.87
CA SER A 512 -19.96 21.06 20.07
C SER A 512 -19.74 22.51 19.65
N GLN A 513 -20.44 22.94 18.60
CA GLN A 513 -20.52 24.35 18.22
C GLN A 513 -21.30 25.12 19.29
N ALA A 514 -20.76 26.28 19.67
CA ALA A 514 -21.28 27.14 20.74
C ALA A 514 -22.80 27.40 20.63
N SER A 515 -23.30 27.52 19.41
CA SER A 515 -24.68 27.93 19.11
C SER A 515 -25.75 26.93 19.54
N GLU A 516 -25.46 25.63 19.58
CA GLU A 516 -26.41 24.63 20.08
C GLU A 516 -26.45 24.61 21.61
N LEU A 517 -25.30 24.73 22.26
CA LEU A 517 -25.23 24.76 23.73
C LEU A 517 -25.79 26.06 24.30
N GLU A 518 -25.62 27.19 23.63
CA GLU A 518 -26.29 28.44 24.00
C GLU A 518 -27.81 28.33 23.83
N ARG A 519 -28.29 27.65 22.79
CA ARG A 519 -29.73 27.36 22.62
C ARG A 519 -30.27 26.40 23.69
N GLU A 520 -29.58 25.30 23.96
CA GLU A 520 -29.98 24.34 24.99
C GLU A 520 -29.91 24.95 26.39
N GLY A 521 -28.85 25.72 26.68
CA GLY A 521 -28.69 26.45 27.93
C GLY A 521 -29.78 27.49 28.12
N SER A 522 -30.13 28.25 27.08
CA SER A 522 -31.25 29.19 27.09
C SER A 522 -32.60 28.46 27.29
N LEU A 523 -32.80 27.31 26.65
CA LEU A 523 -33.99 26.47 26.82
C LEU A 523 -34.09 25.86 28.23
N GLN A 524 -32.96 25.46 28.84
CA GLN A 524 -32.94 24.97 30.21
C GLN A 524 -33.16 26.09 31.23
N GLN A 525 -32.54 27.26 31.03
CA GLN A 525 -32.81 28.44 31.87
C GLN A 525 -34.28 28.89 31.75
N LEU A 526 -34.88 28.84 30.56
CA LEU A 526 -36.31 29.09 30.37
C LEU A 526 -37.18 28.06 31.11
N LYS A 527 -36.80 26.78 31.10
CA LYS A 527 -37.53 25.74 31.86
C LYS A 527 -37.40 25.93 33.37
N LEU A 528 -36.19 26.19 33.88
CA LEU A 528 -35.92 26.41 35.30
C LEU A 528 -36.57 27.71 35.81
N GLY A 529 -36.56 28.78 35.02
CA GLY A 529 -37.28 30.02 35.32
C GLY A 529 -38.80 29.83 35.36
N SER A 530 -39.36 29.04 34.43
CA SER A 530 -40.81 28.77 34.40
C SER A 530 -41.35 27.90 35.54
N VAL A 531 -40.48 27.13 36.21
CA VAL A 531 -40.84 26.33 37.39
C VAL A 531 -40.81 27.19 38.66
N SER A 532 -39.90 28.16 38.74
CA SER A 532 -39.80 29.06 39.91
C SER A 532 -40.99 30.03 40.06
N ASP A 533 -41.69 30.36 38.97
CA ASP A 533 -42.85 31.27 39.02
C ASP A 533 -44.19 30.58 39.35
N ARG A 534 -44.24 29.24 39.41
CA ARG A 534 -45.49 28.52 39.75
C ARG A 534 -45.69 28.23 41.23
N ASP A 535 -44.65 28.33 42.06
CA ASP A 535 -44.74 28.04 43.50
C ASP A 535 -45.03 29.28 44.37
N SER A 536 -45.20 30.47 43.78
CA SER A 536 -45.46 31.72 44.53
C SER A 536 -46.93 32.15 44.59
N THR A 537 -47.88 31.33 44.11
CA THR A 537 -49.33 31.69 44.06
C THR A 537 -50.28 30.78 44.84
N SER A 538 -49.80 29.90 45.74
CA SER A 538 -50.67 28.92 46.43
C SER A 538 -50.96 29.13 47.92
N ASP A 539 -50.49 30.19 48.59
CA ASP A 539 -50.75 30.38 50.04
C ASP A 539 -51.44 31.72 50.35
N LYS A 540 -52.70 31.85 49.91
CA LYS A 540 -53.70 32.72 50.55
C LYS A 540 -55.08 32.12 50.36
N ASN A 541 -55.48 31.25 51.26
CA ASN A 541 -56.85 31.06 51.76
C ASN A 541 -56.90 29.75 52.56
N VAL A 542 -57.06 29.84 53.88
CA VAL A 542 -57.97 29.05 54.74
C VAL A 542 -57.73 29.49 56.20
N GLU A 543 -58.84 29.94 56.80
CA GLU A 543 -59.17 30.25 58.22
C GLU A 543 -58.43 31.36 58.98
#